data_AF-A0A1G1DS99-F1
#
_entry.id   AF-A0A1G1DS99-F1
#
_cell.length_a   1.000
_cell.length_b   1.000
_cell.length_c   1.000
_cell.angle_alpha   90.00
_cell.angle_beta   90.00
_cell.angle_gamma   90.00
#
_symmetry.space_group_name_H-M   'P 1'
#
loop_
_entity.id
_entity.type
_entity.pdbx_description
1 polymer ?
#
loop_
_entity_poly.entity_id
_entity_poly.type
_entity_poly.pdbx_seq_one_letter_code
_entity_poly.pdbx_strand_id
1 'polypeptide(L)' 'MYIQMIKREDIKNIRERLGITQEEFARKIGVTVTTVSRWERGDCLPKSRVVIEKVKRLKSSVN' A
#
# COMPACT_ATOMS: atom_id res chain seq x y z
N MET A 1 1.58 -17.06 -13.47
CA MET A 1 1.92 -16.88 -12.04
C MET A 1 3.06 -15.87 -11.91
N TYR A 2 2.77 -14.58 -12.04
CA TYR A 2 3.68 -13.46 -11.73
C TYR A 2 2.80 -12.28 -11.30
N ILE A 3 2.28 -12.32 -10.06
CA ILE A 3 1.61 -11.15 -9.50
C ILE A 3 2.72 -10.20 -9.09
N GLN A 4 2.74 -9.04 -9.73
CA GLN A 4 3.82 -8.07 -9.62
C GLN A 4 4.11 -7.69 -8.17
N MET A 5 5.40 -7.76 -7.80
CA MET A 5 5.89 -7.54 -6.44
C MET A 5 5.75 -6.07 -6.05
N ILE A 6 4.81 -5.76 -5.16
CA ILE A 6 4.84 -4.53 -4.36
C ILE A 6 5.87 -4.76 -3.26
N LYS A 7 6.87 -3.89 -3.14
CA LYS A 7 7.83 -3.94 -2.04
C LYS A 7 7.31 -3.13 -0.84
N ARG A 8 7.80 -3.41 0.37
CA ARG A 8 7.41 -2.64 1.57
C ARG A 8 7.72 -1.15 1.40
N GLU A 9 8.83 -0.83 0.74
CA GLU A 9 9.27 0.54 0.48
C GLU A 9 8.27 1.27 -0.41
N ASP A 10 7.59 0.58 -1.34
CA ASP A 10 6.57 1.20 -2.18
C ASP A 10 5.41 1.73 -1.35
N ILE A 11 4.92 0.96 -0.37
CA ILE A 11 3.76 1.34 0.45
C ILE A 11 4.04 2.62 1.23
N LYS A 12 5.14 2.63 1.98
CA LYS A 12 5.54 3.78 2.80
C LYS A 12 5.82 5.01 1.94
N ASN A 13 6.55 4.84 0.83
CA ASN A 13 6.89 5.95 -0.06
C ASN A 13 5.65 6.56 -0.73
N ILE A 14 4.70 5.73 -1.19
CA ILE A 14 3.45 6.22 -1.76
C ILE A 14 2.68 7.03 -0.71
N ARG A 15 2.55 6.50 0.51
CA ARG A 15 1.85 7.19 1.60
C ARG A 15 2.50 8.54 1.93
N GLU A 16 3.82 8.57 2.07
CA GLU A 16 4.57 9.78 2.41
C GLU A 16 4.51 10.83 1.29
N ARG A 17 4.59 10.42 0.01
CA ARG A 17 4.43 11.33 -1.12
C ARG A 17 3.01 11.90 -1.22
N LEU A 18 1.99 11.14 -0.80
CA LEU A 18 0.62 11.63 -0.71
C LEU A 18 0.40 12.57 0.48
N GLY A 19 1.34 12.64 1.43
CA GLY A 19 1.22 13.48 2.62
C GLY A 19 0.12 13.02 3.60
N ILE A 20 -0.20 11.72 3.61
CA ILE A 20 -1.32 11.18 4.41
C ILE A 20 -0.86 10.22 5.53
N THR A 21 -1.74 10.05 6.51
CA THR A 21 -1.58 9.14 7.65
C THR A 21 -1.78 7.67 7.23
N GLN A 22 -1.36 6.72 8.09
CA GLN A 22 -1.61 5.29 7.84
C GLN A 22 -3.11 4.98 7.85
N GLU A 23 -3.89 5.69 8.68
CA GLU A 23 -5.35 5.68 8.76
C GLU A 23 -6.00 6.07 7.44
N GLU A 24 -5.59 7.20 6.86
CA GLU A 24 -6.09 7.68 5.58
C GLU A 24 -5.72 6.75 4.43
N PHE A 25 -4.49 6.25 4.43
CA PHE A 25 -4.02 5.29 3.44
C PHE A 25 -4.83 3.98 3.49
N ALA A 26 -5.04 3.45 4.70
CA ALA A 26 -5.84 2.26 4.95
C ALA A 26 -7.28 2.42 4.45
N ARG A 27 -7.92 3.57 4.75
CA ARG A 27 -9.26 3.91 4.25
C ARG A 27 -9.32 3.96 2.73
N LYS A 28 -8.35 4.60 2.07
CA LYS A 28 -8.30 4.73 0.60
C LYS A 28 -8.24 3.36 -0.11
N ILE A 29 -7.50 2.40 0.44
CA ILE A 29 -7.35 1.07 -0.18
C ILE A 29 -8.33 0.02 0.39
N GLY A 30 -9.05 0.34 1.47
CA GLY A 30 -10.05 -0.52 2.09
C GLY A 30 -9.46 -1.65 2.91
N VAL A 31 -8.43 -1.36 3.71
CA VAL A 31 -7.85 -2.31 4.68
C VAL A 31 -7.75 -1.66 6.06
N THR A 32 -7.30 -2.42 7.06
CA THR A 32 -7.09 -1.88 8.41
C THR A 32 -5.76 -1.14 8.52
N VAL A 33 -5.65 -0.22 9.47
CA VAL A 33 -4.39 0.45 9.82
C VAL A 33 -3.31 -0.55 10.22
N THR A 34 -3.69 -1.58 10.99
CA THR A 34 -2.78 -2.66 11.39
C THR A 34 -2.22 -3.40 10.18
N THR A 35 -3.01 -3.59 9.12
CA THR A 35 -2.56 -4.17 7.86
C THR A 35 -1.50 -3.29 7.18
N VAL A 36 -1.73 -1.97 7.11
CA VAL A 36 -0.75 -1.01 6.56
C VAL A 36 0.53 -1.01 7.38
N SER A 37 0.42 -0.96 8.71
CA SER A 37 1.56 -0.99 9.63
C SER A 37 2.42 -2.25 9.42
N ARG A 38 1.80 -3.44 9.32
CA ARG A 38 2.51 -4.70 9.02
C ARG A 38 3.23 -4.65 7.68
N TRP A 39 2.62 -4.06 6.66
CA TRP A 39 3.27 -3.90 5.35
C TRP A 39 4.47 -2.95 5.40
N GLU A 40 4.35 -1.81 6.08
CA GLU A 40 5.44 -0.84 6.19
C GLU A 40 6.62 -1.36 7.03
N ARG A 41 6.34 -2.22 8.03
CA ARG A 41 7.39 -2.92 8.79
C ARG A 41 8.04 -4.07 8.01
N GLY A 42 7.37 -4.59 6.98
CA GLY A 42 7.83 -5.74 6.20
C GLY A 42 7.41 -7.09 6.76
N ASP A 43 6.46 -7.12 7.72
CA ASP A 43 5.95 -8.36 8.32
C ASP A 43 5.16 -9.20 7.30
N CYS A 44 4.50 -8.54 6.36
CA CYS A 44 3.82 -9.17 5.24
C CYS A 44 3.64 -8.19 4.07
N LEU A 45 3.14 -8.67 2.94
CA LEU A 45 2.83 -7.85 1.76
C LEU A 45 1.38 -8.05 1.32
N PRO A 46 0.79 -7.11 0.55
CA PRO A 46 -0.54 -7.28 -0.02
C PRO A 46 -0.59 -8.52 -0.91
N LYS A 47 -1.48 -9.47 -0.59
CA LYS A 47 -1.74 -10.67 -1.41
C LYS A 47 -3.02 -10.58 -2.25
N SER A 48 -3.96 -9.74 -1.83
CA SER A 48 -5.22 -9.54 -2.53
C SER A 48 -5.00 -8.75 -3.82
N ARG A 49 -5.41 -9.32 -4.95
CA ARG A 49 -5.31 -8.68 -6.27
C ARG A 49 -5.98 -7.29 -6.28
N VAL A 50 -7.16 -7.18 -5.67
CA VAL A 50 -7.91 -5.91 -5.60
C VAL A 50 -7.11 -4.85 -4.84
N VAL A 51 -6.49 -5.23 -3.72
CA VAL A 51 -5.65 -4.31 -2.93
C VAL A 51 -4.42 -3.89 -3.72
N ILE A 52 -3.77 -4.84 -4.41
CA ILE A 52 -2.60 -4.58 -5.25
C ILE A 52 -2.96 -3.57 -6.36
N GLU A 53 -4.10 -3.73 -7.03
CA GLU A 53 -4.58 -2.80 -8.06
C GLU A 53 -4.84 -1.40 -7.49
N LYS A 54 -5.43 -1.29 -6.30
CA LYS A 54 -5.63 0.01 -5.64
C LYS A 54 -4.31 0.70 -5.29
N VAL A 55 -3.34 -0.04 -4.74
CA VAL A 55 -2.02 0.50 -4.42
C VAL A 55 -1.30 0.95 -5.69
N LYS A 56 -1.38 0.18 -6.78
CA LYS A 56 -0.82 0.57 -8.09
C LYS A 56 -1.44 1.85 -8.62
N ARG A 57 -2.77 2.00 -8.52
CA ARG A 57 -3.47 3.22 -8.91
C ARG A 57 -2.99 4.44 -8.12
N LEU A 58 -2.78 4.27 -6.80
CA LEU A 58 -2.19 5.32 -5.97
C LEU A 58 -0.76 5.63 -6.40
N LYS A 59 0.07 4.62 -6.66
CA LYS A 59 1.45 4.79 -7.14
C LYS A 59 1.54 5.63 -8.42
N SER A 60 0.66 5.38 -9.39
CA SER A 60 0.58 6.16 -10.64
C SER A 60 0.10 7.59 -10.45
N SER A 61 -0.49 7.94 -9.31
CA SER A 61 -0.95 9.30 -9.01
C SER A 61 0.11 10.17 -8.33
N VAL A 62 1.20 9.57 -7.84
CA VAL A 62 2.28 10.26 -7.09
C VAL A 62 3.62 10.23 -7.82
N ASN A 63 3.59 9.90 -9.11
CA ASN A 63 4.74 9.75 -9.98
C ASN A 63 4.48 10.49 -11.28
#